data_AF-A0A9N7YMP2-F1
#
_entry.id   AF-A0A9N7YMP2-F1
#
_cell.length_a   1.000
_cell.length_b   1.000
_cell.length_c   1.000
_cell.angle_alpha   90.00
_cell.angle_beta   90.00
_cell.angle_gamma   90.00
#
_symmetry.space_group_name_H-M   'P 1'
#
loop_
_entity.id
_entity.type
_entity.pdbx_description
1 polymer ?
#
loop_
_entity_poly.entity_id
_entity_poly.type
_entity_poly.pdbx_seq_one_letter_code
_entity_poly.pdbx_strand_id
1 'polypeptide(L)'
;MGARPEFRILSHEAGRVVESTTFLVELSKVLANPGNTQVARVAAGLQVKNSLTSKDPDVKTRYQQRWLAIDANARREIKNYVLQTLGTENVSAELGVAVRRRIACAEIPVNHWPELIPQLVANVTEPVEPNT
;
A
#
# COMPACT_ATOMS: atom_id res chain seq x y z
N MET A 1 8.18 -22.25 -31.12
CA MET A 1 9.18 -21.34 -30.52
C MET A 1 8.52 -19.98 -30.30
N GLY A 2 8.23 -19.46 -29.11
CA GLY A 2 8.39 -19.94 -27.75
C GLY A 2 7.23 -19.35 -26.93
N ALA A 3 6.49 -20.24 -26.25
CA ALA A 3 5.43 -19.86 -25.34
C ALA A 3 6.07 -19.16 -24.13
N ARG A 4 5.60 -17.94 -23.84
CA ARG A 4 5.95 -17.20 -22.64
C ARG A 4 5.52 -18.05 -21.42
N PRO A 5 6.35 -18.19 -20.37
CA PRO A 5 5.95 -18.95 -19.19
C PRO A 5 4.86 -18.17 -18.47
N GLU A 6 3.62 -18.60 -18.69
CA GLU A 6 2.48 -18.16 -17.92
C GLU A 6 2.71 -18.61 -16.47
N PHE A 7 2.81 -17.62 -15.59
CA PHE A 7 2.85 -17.79 -14.13
C PHE A 7 1.49 -18.35 -13.67
N ARG A 8 1.29 -19.65 -13.93
CA ARG A 8 0.12 -20.43 -13.54
C ARG A 8 0.27 -20.81 -12.08
N ILE A 9 0.15 -19.82 -11.19
CA ILE A 9 -0.05 -20.06 -9.76
C ILE A 9 -1.55 -20.34 -9.57
N LEU A 10 -1.90 -21.63 -9.63
CA LEU A 10 -2.92 -22.30 -8.83
C LEU A 10 -4.27 -21.56 -8.66
N SER A 11 -5.11 -21.66 -9.69
CA SER A 11 -6.58 -21.67 -9.50
C SER A 11 -7.00 -23.04 -8.95
N HIS A 12 -7.07 -23.19 -7.63
CA HIS A 12 -7.94 -24.18 -7.00
C HIS A 12 -8.31 -23.72 -5.57
N GLU A 13 -9.40 -22.98 -5.48
CA GLU A 13 -10.39 -23.07 -4.40
C GLU A 13 -9.87 -23.20 -2.94
N ALA A 14 -9.45 -22.07 -2.33
CA ALA A 14 -9.51 -21.88 -0.89
C ALA A 14 -9.38 -20.39 -0.53
N GLY A 15 -10.49 -19.79 -0.09
CA GLY A 15 -10.49 -18.52 0.65
C GLY A 15 -10.25 -17.27 -0.21
N ARG A 16 -11.28 -16.43 -0.35
CA ARG A 16 -11.04 -14.98 -0.49
C ARG A 16 -10.04 -14.62 0.58
N VAL A 17 -8.84 -14.20 0.19
CA VAL A 17 -7.76 -13.96 1.14
C VAL A 17 -8.26 -12.93 2.15
N VAL A 18 -8.66 -13.41 3.31
CA VAL A 18 -8.82 -12.58 4.49
C VAL A 18 -7.38 -12.32 4.93
N GLU A 19 -6.66 -11.52 4.13
CA GLU A 19 -5.33 -11.01 4.46
C GLU A 19 -5.37 -10.49 5.89
N SER A 20 -4.73 -11.22 6.80
CA SER A 20 -4.63 -10.84 8.19
C SER A 20 -3.98 -9.47 8.29
N THR A 21 -4.39 -8.67 9.27
CA THR A 21 -3.76 -7.37 9.56
C THR A 21 -2.24 -7.43 9.54
N THR A 22 -1.66 -8.46 10.16
CA THR A 22 -0.22 -8.74 10.17
C THR A 22 0.37 -8.91 8.78
N PHE A 23 -0.34 -9.57 7.86
CA PHE A 23 0.14 -9.77 6.50
C PHE A 23 0.26 -8.45 5.74
N LEU A 24 -0.71 -7.54 5.88
CA LEU A 24 -0.64 -6.21 5.27
C LEU A 24 0.53 -5.37 5.84
N VAL A 25 0.82 -5.52 7.14
CA VAL A 25 1.97 -4.88 7.78
C VAL A 25 3.28 -5.41 7.18
N GLU A 26 3.44 -6.73 7.07
CA GLU A 26 4.65 -7.34 6.49
C GLU A 26 4.87 -6.95 5.02
N LEU A 27 3.81 -6.93 4.21
CA LEU A 27 3.91 -6.46 2.82
C LEU A 27 4.32 -4.98 2.74
N SER A 28 3.83 -4.15 3.66
CA SER A 28 4.18 -2.73 3.71
C SER A 28 5.66 -2.54 4.07
N LYS A 29 6.20 -3.35 4.98
CA LYS A 29 7.65 -3.41 5.27
C LYS A 29 8.46 -3.79 4.03
N VAL A 30 8.01 -4.82 3.30
CA VAL A 30 8.68 -5.27 2.08
C VAL A 30 8.72 -4.15 1.03
N LEU A 31 7.61 -3.44 0.85
CA LEU A 31 7.49 -2.32 -0.09
C LEU A 31 8.41 -1.13 0.28
N ALA A 32 8.47 -0.80 1.58
CA ALA A 32 9.22 0.33 2.10
C ALA A 32 10.75 0.09 2.12
N ASN A 33 11.19 -1.15 2.28
CA ASN A 33 12.61 -1.48 2.37
C ASN A 33 13.29 -1.42 0.98
N PRO A 34 14.21 -0.47 0.74
CA PRO A 34 14.92 -0.36 -0.54
C PRO A 34 15.94 -1.49 -0.76
N GLY A 35 16.33 -2.23 0.28
CA GLY A 35 17.21 -3.40 0.17
C GLY A 35 16.53 -4.64 -0.45
N ASN A 36 15.20 -4.62 -0.62
CA ASN A 36 14.48 -5.67 -1.32
C ASN A 36 14.56 -5.52 -2.83
N THR A 37 14.45 -6.63 -3.56
CA THR A 37 14.41 -6.61 -5.03
C THR A 37 13.20 -5.83 -5.54
N GLN A 38 13.36 -5.17 -6.69
CA GLN A 38 12.29 -4.39 -7.31
C GLN A 38 11.03 -5.23 -7.54
N VAL A 39 11.18 -6.51 -7.92
CA VAL A 39 10.07 -7.44 -8.13
C VAL A 39 9.31 -7.71 -6.84
N ALA A 40 10.01 -7.95 -5.72
CA ALA A 40 9.38 -8.18 -4.42
C ALA A 40 8.61 -6.93 -3.95
N ARG A 41 9.18 -5.73 -4.12
CA ARG A 41 8.53 -4.47 -3.78
C ARG A 41 7.27 -4.24 -4.62
N VAL A 42 7.35 -4.48 -5.92
CA VAL A 42 6.20 -4.35 -6.84
C VAL A 42 5.10 -5.34 -6.51
N ALA A 43 5.45 -6.62 -6.27
CA ALA A 43 4.50 -7.65 -5.87
C ALA A 43 3.80 -7.29 -4.55
N ALA A 44 4.55 -6.85 -3.55
CA ALA A 44 4.01 -6.43 -2.27
C ALA A 44 3.07 -5.22 -2.41
N GLY A 45 3.47 -4.19 -3.17
CA GLY A 45 2.63 -3.02 -3.43
C GLY A 45 1.34 -3.36 -4.18
N LEU A 46 1.40 -4.29 -5.14
CA LEU A 46 0.22 -4.79 -5.85
C LEU A 46 -0.72 -5.55 -4.91
N GLN A 47 -0.17 -6.40 -4.04
CA GLN A 47 -0.96 -7.17 -3.09
C GLN A 47 -1.67 -6.25 -2.08
N VAL A 48 -0.96 -5.29 -1.48
CA VAL A 48 -1.56 -4.28 -0.59
C VAL A 48 -2.63 -3.48 -1.33
N LYS A 49 -2.36 -3.06 -2.57
CA LYS A 49 -3.34 -2.32 -3.38
C LYS A 49 -4.60 -3.14 -3.62
N ASN A 50 -4.47 -4.41 -3.99
CA ASN A 50 -5.59 -5.32 -4.27
C ASN A 50 -6.43 -5.58 -3.01
N SER A 51 -5.81 -5.60 -1.84
CA SER A 51 -6.51 -5.75 -0.56
C SER A 51 -7.31 -4.50 -0.15
N LEU A 52 -7.01 -3.34 -0.74
CA LEU A 52 -7.64 -2.05 -0.42
C LEU A 52 -8.65 -1.57 -1.48
N THR A 53 -8.74 -2.24 -2.63
CA THR A 53 -9.52 -1.73 -3.77
C THR A 53 -10.13 -2.85 -4.59
N SER A 54 -11.31 -2.58 -5.14
CA SER A 54 -11.87 -3.34 -6.25
C SER A 54 -12.26 -2.40 -7.38
N LYS A 55 -12.45 -2.95 -8.58
CA LYS A 55 -13.10 -2.24 -9.71
C LYS A 55 -14.61 -2.11 -9.48
N ASP A 56 -15.16 -2.98 -8.65
CA ASP A 56 -16.57 -3.00 -8.28
C ASP A 56 -16.85 -2.03 -7.12
N PRO A 57 -17.83 -1.10 -7.25
CA PRO A 57 -18.13 -0.09 -6.24
C PRO A 57 -18.68 -0.67 -4.92
N ASP A 58 -19.45 -1.76 -4.98
CA ASP A 58 -19.97 -2.44 -3.78
C ASP A 58 -18.83 -3.13 -3.02
N VAL A 59 -17.92 -3.77 -3.75
CA VAL A 59 -16.73 -4.40 -3.17
C VAL A 59 -15.76 -3.36 -2.62
N LYS A 60 -15.64 -2.19 -3.27
CA LYS A 60 -14.83 -1.07 -2.76
C LYS A 60 -15.31 -0.63 -1.38
N THR A 61 -16.61 -0.47 -1.18
CA THR A 61 -17.19 -0.09 0.12
C THR A 61 -16.88 -1.13 1.19
N ARG A 62 -16.99 -2.43 0.86
CA ARG A 62 -16.62 -3.53 1.77
C ARG A 62 -15.14 -3.50 2.15
N TYR A 63 -14.25 -3.22 1.20
CA TYR A 63 -12.82 -3.08 1.50
C TYR A 63 -12.50 -1.87 2.38
N GLN A 64 -13.20 -0.75 2.19
CA GLN A 64 -13.06 0.40 3.09
C GLN A 64 -13.51 0.05 4.52
N GLN A 65 -14.66 -0.60 4.68
CA GLN A 65 -15.12 -1.03 6.00
C GLN A 65 -14.16 -2.04 6.64
N ARG A 66 -13.64 -2.98 5.85
CA ARG A 66 -12.65 -3.95 6.32
C ARG A 66 -11.35 -3.27 6.75
N TRP A 67 -10.88 -2.27 6.01
CA TRP A 67 -9.73 -1.45 6.40
C TRP A 67 -10.01 -0.74 7.72
N LEU A 68 -11.17 -0.10 7.86
CA LEU A 68 -11.53 0.61 9.09
C LEU A 68 -11.71 -0.32 10.31
N ALA A 69 -12.02 -1.60 10.07
CA ALA A 69 -12.08 -2.62 11.11
C ALA A 69 -10.70 -3.12 11.56
N ILE A 70 -9.62 -2.76 10.87
CA ILE A 70 -8.25 -3.04 11.31
C ILE A 70 -7.91 -2.15 12.51
N ASP A 71 -7.23 -2.75 13.49
CA ASP A 71 -6.72 -2.05 14.66
C ASP A 71 -5.94 -0.77 14.27
N ALA A 72 -6.15 0.30 15.04
CA ALA A 72 -5.57 1.60 14.75
C ALA A 72 -4.04 1.58 14.76
N ASN A 73 -3.40 0.73 15.58
CA ASN A 73 -1.96 0.61 15.65
C ASN A 73 -1.40 0.00 14.36
N ALA A 74 -1.99 -1.10 13.89
CA ALA A 74 -1.56 -1.73 12.64
C ALA A 74 -1.79 -0.84 11.41
N ARG A 75 -2.92 -0.10 11.37
CA ARG A 75 -3.13 0.90 10.33
C ARG A 75 -2.06 1.99 10.35
N ARG A 76 -1.66 2.45 11.54
CA ARG A 76 -0.57 3.43 11.70
C ARG A 76 0.76 2.90 11.17
N GLU A 77 1.12 1.65 11.48
CA GLU A 77 2.33 1.02 10.95
C GLU A 77 2.34 0.95 9.43
N ILE A 78 1.25 0.46 8.82
CA ILE A 78 1.10 0.40 7.36
C ILE A 78 1.27 1.79 6.74
N LYS A 79 0.63 2.81 7.33
CA LYS A 79 0.75 4.20 6.88
C LYS A 79 2.19 4.70 6.92
N ASN A 80 2.90 4.44 8.01
CA ASN A 80 4.30 4.85 8.17
C ASN A 80 5.20 4.23 7.09
N TYR A 81 5.07 2.92 6.83
CA TYR A 81 5.86 2.26 5.78
C TYR A 81 5.53 2.77 4.38
N VAL A 82 4.25 2.97 4.07
CA VAL A 82 3.82 3.51 2.76
C VAL A 82 4.26 4.97 2.55
N LEU A 83 4.41 5.74 3.63
CA LEU A 83 4.98 7.09 3.58
C LEU A 83 6.48 7.06 3.34
N GLN A 84 7.22 6.16 4.01
CA GLN A 84 8.65 5.96 3.79
C GLN A 84 9.01 5.51 2.37
N THR A 85 8.04 5.06 1.58
CA THR A 85 8.27 4.72 0.17
C THR A 85 8.40 5.97 -0.73
N LEU A 86 8.12 7.18 -0.22
CA LEU A 86 8.36 8.45 -0.93
C LEU A 86 9.85 8.72 -1.08
N GLY A 87 10.25 9.16 -2.27
CA GLY A 87 11.65 9.51 -2.57
C GLY A 87 12.45 8.40 -3.25
N THR A 88 11.89 7.19 -3.43
CA THR A 88 12.54 6.18 -4.29
C THR A 88 12.07 6.35 -5.74
N GLU A 89 12.97 6.66 -6.69
CA GLU A 89 12.63 6.80 -8.12
C GLU A 89 12.42 5.43 -8.80
N ASN A 90 11.34 4.71 -8.46
CA ASN A 90 11.06 3.39 -9.02
C ASN A 90 9.54 3.11 -9.09
N VAL A 91 9.12 2.11 -9.90
CA VAL A 91 7.71 1.66 -10.07
C VAL A 91 7.02 1.33 -8.72
N SER A 92 7.81 0.95 -7.72
CA SER A 92 7.39 0.69 -6.35
C SER A 92 6.92 1.97 -5.63
N ALA A 93 7.47 3.14 -5.94
CA ALA A 93 6.99 4.40 -5.40
C ALA A 93 5.64 4.81 -6.00
N GLU A 94 5.41 4.56 -7.30
CA GLU A 94 4.07 4.77 -7.89
C GLU A 94 3.01 3.90 -7.19
N LEU A 95 3.37 2.66 -6.86
CA LEU A 95 2.52 1.78 -6.08
C LEU A 95 2.30 2.31 -4.66
N GLY A 96 3.34 2.79 -3.98
CA GLY A 96 3.21 3.44 -2.67
C GLY A 96 2.25 4.65 -2.70
N VAL A 97 2.34 5.50 -3.72
CA VAL A 97 1.42 6.62 -3.93
C VAL A 97 -0.01 6.13 -4.17
N ALA A 98 -0.19 5.09 -4.99
CA ALA A 98 -1.49 4.51 -5.26
C ALA A 98 -2.15 3.88 -4.03
N VAL A 99 -1.36 3.21 -3.17
CA VAL A 99 -1.81 2.66 -1.88
C VAL A 99 -2.20 3.79 -0.94
N ARG A 100 -1.38 4.83 -0.79
CA ARG A 100 -1.68 5.99 0.05
C ARG A 100 -2.99 6.66 -0.35
N ARG A 101 -3.18 6.94 -1.65
CA ARG A 101 -4.42 7.54 -2.16
C ARG A 101 -5.66 6.73 -1.74
N ARG A 102 -5.56 5.40 -1.77
CA ARG A 102 -6.67 4.50 -1.39
C ARG A 102 -6.97 4.51 0.10
N ILE A 103 -5.92 4.45 0.93
CA ILE A 103 -6.07 4.58 2.39
C ILE A 103 -6.67 5.95 2.73
N ALA A 104 -6.18 7.02 2.10
CA ALA A 104 -6.70 8.37 2.27
C ALA A 104 -8.19 8.46 1.89
N CYS A 105 -8.62 7.88 0.77
CA CYS A 105 -10.03 7.82 0.40
C CYS A 105 -10.91 7.06 1.42
N ALA A 106 -10.35 6.13 2.19
CA ALA A 106 -11.07 5.41 3.23
C ALA A 106 -11.09 6.17 4.57
N GLU A 107 -9.99 6.84 4.94
CA GLU A 107 -9.82 7.46 6.26
C GLU A 107 -10.18 8.95 6.34
N ILE A 108 -10.06 9.71 5.25
CA ILE A 108 -10.49 11.12 5.19
C ILE A 108 -11.98 11.30 5.53
N PRO A 109 -12.93 10.54 4.95
CA PRO A 109 -14.35 10.75 5.26
C PRO A 109 -14.73 10.44 6.72
N VAL A 110 -13.89 9.70 7.45
CA VAL A 110 -14.09 9.35 8.87
C VAL A 110 -13.09 10.07 9.80
N ASN A 111 -12.33 11.03 9.28
CA ASN A 111 -11.34 11.83 10.02
C ASN A 111 -10.27 11.00 10.79
N HIS A 112 -9.91 9.82 10.29
CA HIS A 112 -8.94 8.92 10.93
C HIS A 112 -7.48 9.16 10.52
N TRP A 113 -7.23 10.10 9.60
CA TRP A 113 -5.88 10.48 9.16
C TRP A 113 -5.66 11.99 9.06
N PRO A 114 -5.77 12.73 10.18
CA PRO A 114 -5.55 14.18 10.18
C PRO A 114 -4.10 14.56 9.83
N GLU A 115 -3.14 13.68 10.13
CA GLU A 115 -1.70 13.92 9.93
C GLU A 115 -1.26 13.83 8.45
N LEU A 116 -2.11 13.34 7.54
CA LEU A 116 -1.74 13.13 6.14
C LEU A 116 -1.41 14.44 5.41
N ILE A 117 -2.30 15.44 5.54
CA ILE A 117 -2.13 16.74 4.88
C ILE A 117 -0.88 17.47 5.39
N PRO A 118 -0.65 17.64 6.71
CA PRO A 118 0.56 18.30 7.19
C PRO A 118 1.84 17.54 6.80
N GLN A 119 1.83 16.20 6.78
CA GLN A 119 2.99 15.41 6.33
C GLN A 119 3.27 15.57 4.82
N LEU A 120 2.22 15.61 3.99
CA LEU A 120 2.38 15.84 2.56
C LEU A 120 2.85 17.27 2.27
N VAL A 121 2.37 18.25 3.04
CA VAL A 121 2.83 19.64 2.95
C VAL A 121 4.30 19.72 3.36
N ALA A 122 4.68 19.16 4.50
CA ALA A 122 6.08 19.11 4.94
C ALA A 122 7.00 18.52 3.86
N ASN A 123 6.65 17.36 3.29
CA ASN A 123 7.42 16.73 2.23
C ASN A 123 7.57 17.57 0.94
N VAL A 124 6.69 18.55 0.70
CA VAL A 124 6.75 19.46 -0.48
C VAL A 124 7.40 20.80 -0.13
N THR A 125 7.26 21.25 1.12
CA THR A 125 7.77 22.56 1.59
C THR A 125 9.15 22.48 2.23
N GLU A 126 9.60 21.31 2.67
CA GLU A 126 10.96 21.14 3.19
C GLU A 126 11.95 21.35 2.04
N PRO A 127 12.79 22.40 2.10
CA PRO A 127 13.86 22.56 1.14
C PRO A 127 14.82 21.38 1.34
N VAL A 128 15.10 20.64 0.26
CA VAL A 128 16.23 19.71 0.25
C VAL A 128 17.48 20.56 0.46
N GLU A 129 17.98 20.65 1.69
CA GLU A 129 19.26 21.28 1.94
C GLU A 129 20.32 20.45 1.19
N PRO A 130 21.09 21.06 0.26
CA PRO A 130 22.17 20.36 -0.40
C PRO A 130 23.26 20.11 0.64
N ASN A 131 23.32 18.88 1.17
CA ASN A 131 24.42 18.44 2.02
C ASN A 131 25.74 18.67 1.26
N THR A 132 26.55 19.58 1.80
CA THR A 132 27.95 19.84 1.41
C THR A 132 28.86 18.76 1.97
#